data_AF-A0A2D6UE02-F1
#
_entry.id   AF-A0A2D6UE02-F1
#
_cell.length_a   1.000
_cell.length_b   1.000
_cell.length_c   1.000
_cell.angle_alpha   90.00
_cell.angle_beta   90.00
_cell.angle_gamma   90.00
#
_symmetry.space_group_name_H-M   'P 1'
#
loop_
_entity.id
_entity.type
_entity.pdbx_description
1 polymer ?
#
loop_
_entity_poly.entity_id
_entity_poly.type
_entity_poly.pdbx_seq_one_letter_code
_entity_poly.pdbx_strand_id
1 'polypeptide(L)'
;MLRDSRASAFSRNFAEQWLRLRKLGEMPPDPEKNRAYYQDDLETAMRDETRLYFQHVLDHNHSLLQFIDSDYTFLNSALARHYGIPGVSHTEFQRVQLKPEYNRGGLLGQGSILTATSNGVETQPVLRGVWILENLLGTPPSPPPPDIEPIEPDTRGVATIRELMVKHRENATCFECHRKIDPLGLSLETYDFLGRWRENYSKKLPIDTSGKMPDGTVIHGPDGIRKYLGQRPDQFAHCLTEKLFVYALGRRISFTDRDDIDRIVAELPKHDYGLRELVHQVIASEPFHSK
;
A
#
# COMPACT_ATOMS: atom_id res chain seq x y z
N MET A 1 23.77 -10.54 -12.52
CA MET A 1 22.41 -11.14 -12.57
C MET A 1 21.29 -10.10 -12.44
N LEU A 2 21.33 -9.15 -11.50
CA LEU A 2 20.26 -8.13 -11.32
C LEU A 2 20.26 -6.95 -12.31
N ARG A 3 21.23 -6.86 -13.23
CA ARG A 3 21.29 -5.84 -14.30
C ARG A 3 20.89 -6.37 -15.69
N ASP A 4 20.37 -7.59 -15.75
CA ASP A 4 19.89 -8.26 -16.97
C ASP A 4 18.43 -7.86 -17.24
N SER A 5 17.96 -7.89 -18.49
CA SER A 5 16.55 -7.61 -18.84
C SER A 5 15.57 -8.53 -18.09
N ARG A 6 16.00 -9.74 -17.72
CA ARG A 6 15.25 -10.67 -16.86
C ARG A 6 15.04 -10.14 -15.44
N ALA A 7 15.99 -9.37 -14.90
CA ALA A 7 15.85 -8.75 -13.57
C ALA A 7 14.82 -7.62 -13.57
N SER A 8 14.72 -6.85 -14.66
CA SER A 8 13.64 -5.88 -14.85
C SER A 8 12.26 -6.55 -14.95
N ALA A 9 12.18 -7.74 -15.56
CA ALA A 9 10.96 -8.52 -15.58
C ALA A 9 10.57 -9.02 -14.17
N PHE A 10 11.54 -9.47 -13.37
CA PHE A 10 11.31 -9.82 -11.95
C PHE A 10 10.72 -8.65 -11.16
N SER A 11 11.41 -7.50 -11.13
CA SER A 11 11.00 -6.34 -10.31
C SER A 11 9.58 -5.91 -10.64
N ARG A 12 9.25 -5.84 -11.93
CA ARG A 12 7.92 -5.48 -12.41
C ARG A 12 6.86 -6.48 -11.97
N ASN A 13 7.08 -7.77 -12.25
CA ASN A 13 6.10 -8.82 -11.95
C ASN A 13 5.89 -9.00 -10.44
N PHE A 14 6.97 -8.96 -9.66
CA PHE A 14 6.89 -9.06 -8.21
C PHE A 14 6.16 -7.86 -7.61
N ALA A 15 6.53 -6.63 -7.99
CA ALA A 15 5.86 -5.42 -7.49
C ALA A 15 4.37 -5.41 -7.84
N GLU A 16 3.99 -5.82 -9.05
CA GLU A 16 2.59 -5.93 -9.44
C GLU A 16 1.80 -6.94 -8.63
N GLN A 17 2.40 -8.12 -8.37
CA GLN A 17 1.75 -9.18 -7.60
C GLN A 17 1.65 -8.82 -6.11
N TRP A 18 2.76 -8.36 -5.52
CA TRP A 18 2.81 -7.96 -4.12
C TRP A 18 1.82 -6.83 -3.83
N LEU A 19 1.87 -5.76 -4.63
CA LEU A 19 1.08 -4.55 -4.36
C LEU A 19 -0.32 -4.60 -4.99
N ARG A 20 -0.65 -5.70 -5.68
CA ARG A 20 -1.92 -5.93 -6.39
C ARG A 20 -2.20 -4.86 -7.46
N LEU A 21 -1.18 -4.37 -8.15
CA LEU A 21 -1.32 -3.30 -9.16
C LEU A 21 -2.14 -3.71 -10.39
N ARG A 22 -2.44 -5.00 -10.56
CA ARG A 22 -3.38 -5.50 -11.58
C ARG A 22 -4.83 -5.10 -11.30
N LYS A 23 -5.18 -4.82 -10.04
CA LYS A 23 -6.50 -4.30 -9.66
C LYS A 23 -6.71 -2.86 -10.09
N LEU A 24 -5.62 -2.13 -10.32
CA LEU A 24 -5.70 -0.78 -10.86
C LEU A 24 -6.34 -0.86 -12.25
N GLY A 25 -7.48 -0.19 -12.42
CA GLY A 25 -8.28 -0.23 -13.65
C GLY A 25 -9.44 -1.23 -13.67
N GLU A 26 -9.57 -2.12 -12.67
CA GLU A 26 -10.71 -3.07 -12.62
C GLU A 26 -12.05 -2.36 -12.38
N MET A 27 -12.04 -1.27 -11.61
CA MET A 27 -13.20 -0.41 -11.34
C MET A 27 -12.86 1.04 -11.69
N PRO A 28 -12.76 1.39 -12.98
CA PRO A 28 -12.31 2.71 -13.39
C PRO A 28 -13.34 3.78 -13.04
N PRO A 29 -12.90 5.05 -12.88
CA PRO A 29 -13.81 6.14 -12.55
C PRO A 29 -14.72 6.52 -13.72
N ASP A 30 -15.82 7.22 -13.45
CA ASP A 30 -16.71 7.68 -14.53
C ASP A 30 -15.95 8.61 -15.53
N PRO A 31 -15.93 8.32 -16.85
CA PRO A 31 -15.18 9.08 -17.84
C PRO A 31 -15.64 10.53 -18.02
N GLU A 32 -16.94 10.80 -17.85
CA GLU A 32 -17.47 12.15 -18.02
C GLU A 32 -17.05 13.07 -16.88
N LYS A 33 -17.05 12.54 -15.65
CA LYS A 33 -16.67 13.24 -14.42
C LYS A 33 -15.16 13.28 -14.19
N ASN A 34 -14.40 12.33 -14.74
CA ASN A 34 -12.97 12.18 -14.47
C ASN A 34 -12.12 12.21 -15.76
N ARG A 35 -12.42 13.14 -16.68
CA ARG A 35 -11.74 13.25 -17.99
C ARG A 35 -10.21 13.27 -17.89
N ALA A 36 -9.65 13.97 -16.91
CA ALA A 36 -8.21 14.04 -16.69
C ALA A 36 -7.57 12.66 -16.46
N TYR A 37 -8.28 11.72 -15.80
CA TYR A 37 -7.79 10.36 -15.58
C TYR A 37 -7.47 9.65 -16.89
N TYR A 38 -8.32 9.85 -17.90
CA TYR A 38 -8.18 9.22 -19.22
C TYR A 38 -7.26 9.99 -20.15
N GLN A 39 -7.35 11.33 -20.15
CA GLN A 39 -6.54 12.19 -21.00
C GLN A 39 -5.05 12.10 -20.67
N ASP A 40 -4.73 11.97 -19.38
CA ASP A 40 -3.36 11.91 -18.89
C ASP A 40 -2.86 10.47 -18.71
N ASP A 41 -3.64 9.45 -19.13
CA ASP A 41 -3.34 8.02 -18.92
C ASP A 41 -2.85 7.73 -17.50
N LEU A 42 -3.60 8.23 -16.51
CA LEU A 42 -3.17 8.22 -15.11
C LEU A 42 -3.00 6.80 -14.57
N GLU A 43 -3.76 5.84 -15.10
CA GLU A 43 -3.61 4.44 -14.71
C GLU A 43 -2.20 3.91 -14.99
N THR A 44 -1.73 4.12 -16.22
CA THR A 44 -0.38 3.72 -16.63
C THR A 44 0.66 4.51 -15.86
N ALA A 45 0.48 5.83 -15.73
CA ALA A 45 1.41 6.69 -15.02
C ALA A 45 1.58 6.30 -13.54
N MET A 46 0.48 6.01 -12.83
CA MET A 46 0.49 5.52 -11.45
C MET A 46 1.20 4.17 -11.34
N ARG A 47 0.95 3.25 -12.27
CA ARG A 47 1.58 1.93 -12.27
C ARG A 47 3.09 2.02 -12.49
N ASP A 48 3.51 2.90 -13.39
CA ASP A 48 4.92 3.11 -13.71
C ASP A 48 5.67 3.86 -12.61
N GLU A 49 5.04 4.80 -11.89
CA GLU A 49 5.59 5.38 -10.66
C GLU A 49 6.00 4.26 -9.69
N THR A 50 5.09 3.34 -9.38
CA THR A 50 5.33 2.26 -8.43
C THR A 50 6.43 1.31 -8.89
N ARG A 51 6.41 0.94 -10.19
CA ARG A 51 7.43 0.05 -10.77
C ARG A 51 8.82 0.69 -10.73
N LEU A 52 8.94 1.96 -11.12
CA LEU A 52 10.20 2.70 -11.08
C LEU A 52 10.68 2.90 -9.64
N TYR A 53 9.77 3.18 -8.71
CA TYR A 53 10.06 3.29 -7.30
C TYR A 53 10.65 2.00 -6.73
N PHE A 54 9.99 0.86 -6.96
CA PHE A 54 10.49 -0.44 -6.53
C PHE A 54 11.85 -0.78 -7.16
N GLN A 55 11.97 -0.58 -8.48
CA GLN A 55 13.21 -0.83 -9.21
C GLN A 55 14.37 0.00 -8.65
N HIS A 56 14.12 1.28 -8.32
CA HIS A 56 15.13 2.16 -7.75
C HIS A 56 15.61 1.68 -6.38
N VAL A 57 14.69 1.28 -5.50
CA VAL A 57 15.04 0.73 -4.18
C VAL A 57 15.89 -0.53 -4.33
N LEU A 58 15.56 -1.40 -5.29
CA LEU A 58 16.33 -2.62 -5.56
C LEU A 58 17.71 -2.33 -6.13
N ASP A 59 17.82 -1.50 -7.17
CA ASP A 59 19.08 -1.26 -7.88
C ASP A 59 20.14 -0.62 -6.99
N HIS A 60 19.72 0.26 -6.09
CA HIS A 60 20.58 0.99 -5.17
C HIS A 60 20.72 0.30 -3.81
N ASN A 61 20.07 -0.85 -3.61
CA ASN A 61 19.98 -1.53 -2.31
C ASN A 61 19.55 -0.60 -1.18
N HIS A 62 18.57 0.26 -1.46
CA HIS A 62 17.98 1.06 -0.41
C HIS A 62 17.24 0.19 0.60
N SER A 63 17.10 0.71 1.81
CA SER A 63 16.33 0.08 2.86
C SER A 63 14.89 -0.15 2.38
N LEU A 64 14.36 -1.36 2.59
CA LEU A 64 12.96 -1.68 2.32
C LEU A 64 12.02 -0.73 3.08
N LEU A 65 12.45 -0.15 4.20
CA LEU A 65 11.67 0.82 4.99
C LEU A 65 11.26 2.06 4.17
N GLN A 66 11.94 2.35 3.06
CA GLN A 66 11.51 3.40 2.13
C GLN A 66 10.14 3.11 1.50
N PHE A 67 9.67 1.86 1.46
CA PHE A 67 8.30 1.54 1.06
C PHE A 67 7.25 2.05 2.05
N ILE A 68 7.62 2.23 3.32
CA ILE A 68 6.76 2.81 4.35
C ILE A 68 6.82 4.33 4.28
N ASP A 69 8.02 4.90 4.33
CA ASP A 69 8.23 6.34 4.36
C ASP A 69 9.46 6.74 3.55
N SER A 70 9.29 7.72 2.68
CA SER A 70 10.33 8.20 1.77
C SER A 70 10.06 9.63 1.35
N ASP A 71 11.14 10.37 1.17
CA ASP A 71 11.16 11.77 0.79
C ASP A 71 11.30 11.97 -0.72
N TYR A 72 11.10 10.94 -1.53
CA TYR A 72 11.10 11.05 -2.99
C TYR A 72 10.08 10.12 -3.65
N THR A 73 9.72 10.44 -4.89
CA THR A 73 8.99 9.53 -5.79
C THR A 73 9.40 9.74 -7.25
N PHE A 74 8.77 9.04 -8.18
CA PHE A 74 8.98 9.18 -9.62
C PHE A 74 7.76 9.79 -10.29
N LEU A 75 7.92 10.95 -10.92
CA LEU A 75 6.82 11.66 -11.57
C LEU A 75 7.15 11.98 -13.02
N ASN A 76 6.16 11.85 -13.88
CA ASN A 76 6.07 12.58 -15.13
C ASN A 76 5.10 13.75 -15.01
N SER A 77 4.91 14.52 -16.08
CA SER A 77 4.05 15.72 -16.06
C SER A 77 2.60 15.42 -15.75
N ALA A 78 2.06 14.29 -16.23
CA ALA A 78 0.70 13.83 -15.95
C ALA A 78 0.49 13.60 -14.45
N LEU A 79 1.35 12.79 -13.84
CA LEU A 79 1.24 12.45 -12.44
C LEU A 79 1.54 13.64 -11.51
N ALA A 80 2.47 14.51 -11.92
CA ALA A 80 2.75 15.74 -11.21
C ALA A 80 1.54 16.69 -11.18
N ARG A 81 0.82 16.86 -12.30
CA ARG A 81 -0.46 17.60 -12.33
C ARG A 81 -1.49 16.96 -11.40
N HIS A 82 -1.64 15.63 -11.46
CA HIS A 82 -2.60 14.90 -10.63
C HIS A 82 -2.30 15.03 -9.12
N TYR A 83 -1.02 15.05 -8.75
CA TYR A 83 -0.59 15.20 -7.36
C TYR A 83 -0.48 16.66 -6.90
N GLY A 84 -0.57 17.64 -7.80
CA GLY A 84 -0.39 19.04 -7.48
C GLY A 84 1.06 19.43 -7.19
N ILE A 85 2.03 18.70 -7.76
CA ILE A 85 3.47 18.93 -7.53
C ILE A 85 4.03 19.77 -8.70
N PRO A 86 4.48 21.02 -8.46
CA PRO A 86 5.01 21.88 -9.52
C PRO A 86 6.43 21.48 -9.94
N GLY A 87 6.88 22.00 -11.08
CA GLY A 87 8.28 21.85 -11.54
C GLY A 87 8.58 20.59 -12.35
N VAL A 88 7.57 19.79 -12.68
CA VAL A 88 7.70 18.58 -13.53
C VAL A 88 6.88 18.77 -14.81
N SER A 89 7.55 18.98 -15.94
CA SER A 89 6.92 19.28 -17.24
C SER A 89 7.17 18.23 -18.32
N HIS A 90 8.04 17.25 -18.07
CA HIS A 90 8.42 16.23 -19.04
C HIS A 90 7.47 15.02 -19.03
N THR A 91 7.32 14.35 -20.17
CA THR A 91 6.57 13.08 -20.29
C THR A 91 7.31 11.90 -19.69
N GLU A 92 8.64 11.97 -19.67
CA GLU A 92 9.50 10.99 -19.01
C GLU A 92 9.42 11.11 -17.50
N PHE A 93 9.57 9.96 -16.82
CA PHE A 93 9.65 9.93 -15.38
C PHE A 93 11.01 10.44 -14.89
N GLN A 94 10.97 11.24 -13.83
CA GLN A 94 12.15 11.67 -13.10
C GLN A 94 11.95 11.47 -11.60
N ARG A 95 13.05 11.24 -10.89
CA ARG A 95 13.04 11.24 -9.43
C ARG A 95 12.81 12.67 -8.93
N VAL A 96 11.80 12.84 -8.09
CA VAL A 96 11.40 14.14 -7.52
C VAL A 96 11.50 14.05 -6.01
N GLN A 97 12.21 15.02 -5.42
CA GLN A 97 12.23 15.22 -3.98
C GLN A 97 10.86 15.70 -3.51
N LEU A 98 10.26 14.97 -2.58
CA LEU A 98 9.01 15.30 -1.93
C LEU A 98 9.27 16.26 -0.77
N LYS A 99 8.38 17.24 -0.67
CA LYS A 99 8.29 18.12 0.49
C LYS A 99 7.08 17.74 1.34
N PRO A 100 7.07 18.03 2.66
CA PRO A 100 5.97 17.67 3.53
C PRO A 100 4.60 18.17 3.04
N GLU A 101 4.53 19.37 2.45
CA GLU A 101 3.29 19.97 1.95
C GLU A 101 2.65 19.20 0.78
N TYR A 102 3.41 18.33 0.10
CA TYR A 102 2.86 17.50 -0.97
C TYR A 102 2.02 16.35 -0.44
N ASN A 103 2.11 16.04 0.86
CA ASN A 103 1.40 14.93 1.49
C ASN A 103 1.60 13.63 0.70
N ARG A 104 2.85 13.29 0.39
CA ARG A 104 3.24 12.05 -0.31
C ARG A 104 4.45 11.47 0.40
N GLY A 105 4.62 10.16 0.33
CA GLY A 105 5.77 9.46 0.89
C GLY A 105 5.51 7.97 0.99
N GLY A 106 6.49 7.17 0.56
CA GLY A 106 6.38 5.72 0.46
C GLY A 106 5.18 5.26 -0.40
N LEU A 107 4.80 3.99 -0.25
CA LEU A 107 3.69 3.39 -1.01
C LEU A 107 2.32 3.96 -0.65
N LEU A 108 2.12 4.37 0.62
CA LEU A 108 0.85 4.94 1.08
C LEU A 108 0.55 6.32 0.48
N GLY A 109 1.56 6.98 -0.06
CA GLY A 109 1.40 8.21 -0.83
C GLY A 109 1.15 7.99 -2.33
N GLN A 110 1.27 6.77 -2.87
CA GLN A 110 1.16 6.56 -4.31
C GLN A 110 -0.30 6.38 -4.77
N GLY A 111 -0.65 7.02 -5.87
CA GLY A 111 -1.97 6.98 -6.49
C GLY A 111 -2.38 5.58 -6.92
N SER A 112 -1.42 4.73 -7.33
CA SER A 112 -1.67 3.34 -7.69
C SER A 112 -2.29 2.55 -6.53
N ILE A 113 -1.73 2.68 -5.32
CA ILE A 113 -2.22 1.99 -4.12
C ILE A 113 -3.56 2.56 -3.69
N LEU A 114 -3.66 3.90 -3.62
CA LEU A 114 -4.85 4.60 -3.18
C LEU A 114 -6.06 4.34 -4.10
N THR A 115 -5.82 4.19 -5.41
CA THR A 115 -6.85 3.90 -6.41
C THR A 115 -7.19 2.41 -6.45
N ALA A 116 -6.19 1.51 -6.44
CA ALA A 116 -6.43 0.05 -6.44
C ALA A 116 -7.14 -0.47 -5.18
N THR A 117 -7.17 0.34 -4.12
CA THR A 117 -7.87 0.06 -2.85
C THR A 117 -9.15 0.90 -2.68
N SER A 118 -9.64 1.49 -3.77
CA SER A 118 -10.91 2.24 -3.82
C SER A 118 -11.81 1.66 -4.91
N ASN A 119 -12.98 2.26 -5.16
CA ASN A 119 -13.72 2.03 -6.40
C ASN A 119 -13.72 3.32 -7.25
N GLY A 120 -14.25 3.27 -8.46
CA GLY A 120 -14.29 4.43 -9.37
C GLY A 120 -15.18 5.61 -8.93
N VAL A 121 -15.79 5.55 -7.74
CA VAL A 121 -16.76 6.54 -7.25
C VAL A 121 -16.36 7.10 -5.89
N GLU A 122 -15.90 6.25 -4.98
CA GLU A 122 -15.62 6.58 -3.59
C GLU A 122 -14.48 5.74 -2.99
N THR A 123 -13.97 6.21 -1.86
CA THR A 123 -12.92 5.52 -1.11
C THR A 123 -13.47 4.28 -0.43
N GLN A 124 -12.65 3.25 -0.27
CA GLN A 124 -13.02 2.04 0.49
C GLN A 124 -12.05 1.85 1.68
N PRO A 125 -12.28 2.51 2.84
CA PRO A 125 -11.38 2.44 3.99
C PRO A 125 -11.11 1.01 4.47
N VAL A 126 -12.13 0.13 4.42
CA VAL A 126 -11.97 -1.27 4.78
C VAL A 126 -10.91 -1.92 3.88
N LEU A 127 -11.02 -1.77 2.55
CA LEU A 127 -10.04 -2.33 1.62
C LEU A 127 -8.65 -1.72 1.78
N ARG A 128 -8.54 -0.42 2.05
CA ARG A 128 -7.27 0.25 2.36
C ARG A 128 -6.60 -0.35 3.60
N GLY A 129 -7.36 -0.50 4.68
CA GLY A 129 -6.88 -1.09 5.93
C GLY A 129 -6.47 -2.55 5.77
N VAL A 130 -7.28 -3.34 5.06
CA VAL A 130 -6.94 -4.73 4.71
C VAL A 130 -5.66 -4.79 3.89
N TRP A 131 -5.51 -3.92 2.88
CA TRP A 131 -4.29 -3.89 2.06
C TRP A 131 -3.03 -3.62 2.89
N ILE A 132 -3.09 -2.69 3.87
CA ILE A 132 -1.97 -2.42 4.78
C ILE A 132 -1.65 -3.64 5.64
N LEU A 133 -2.68 -4.25 6.24
CA LEU A 133 -2.52 -5.45 7.08
C LEU A 133 -1.91 -6.61 6.30
N GLU A 134 -2.35 -6.82 5.07
CA GLU A 134 -1.92 -7.91 4.20
C GLU A 134 -0.53 -7.72 3.60
N ASN A 135 -0.17 -6.49 3.22
CA ASN A 135 1.02 -6.23 2.39
C ASN A 135 2.16 -5.56 3.14
N LEU A 136 1.90 -4.93 4.29
CA LEU A 136 2.91 -4.23 5.10
C LEU A 136 3.08 -4.82 6.51
N LEU A 137 2.03 -5.40 7.11
CA LEU A 137 2.11 -5.95 8.47
C LEU A 137 2.17 -7.49 8.53
N GLY A 138 1.82 -8.18 7.44
CA GLY A 138 1.77 -9.65 7.41
C GLY A 138 0.69 -10.25 8.31
N THR A 139 -0.35 -9.47 8.67
CA THR A 139 -1.44 -9.89 9.56
C THR A 139 -2.79 -9.74 8.86
N PRO A 140 -3.04 -10.48 7.76
CA PRO A 140 -4.32 -10.41 7.03
C PRO A 140 -5.49 -10.64 7.99
N PRO A 141 -6.62 -9.91 7.86
CA PRO A 141 -7.82 -10.24 8.60
C PRO A 141 -8.33 -11.63 8.18
N SER A 142 -9.00 -12.32 9.10
CA SER A 142 -9.70 -13.55 8.77
C SER A 142 -10.77 -13.28 7.70
N PRO A 143 -11.00 -14.21 6.75
CA PRO A 143 -12.08 -14.05 5.79
C PRO A 143 -13.42 -13.94 6.54
N PRO A 144 -14.39 -13.19 6.00
CA PRO A 144 -15.72 -13.11 6.59
C PRO A 144 -16.33 -14.53 6.67
N PRO A 145 -17.08 -14.86 7.73
CA PRO A 145 -17.77 -16.13 7.82
C PRO A 145 -18.72 -16.32 6.62
N PRO A 146 -18.72 -17.48 5.96
CA PRO A 146 -19.48 -17.71 4.73
C PRO A 146 -21.00 -17.62 4.91
N ASP A 147 -21.49 -17.81 6.14
CA ASP A 147 -22.91 -17.96 6.45
C ASP A 147 -23.56 -16.69 7.02
N ILE A 148 -22.87 -15.56 6.99
CA ILE A 148 -23.43 -14.27 7.44
C ILE A 148 -23.81 -13.47 6.19
N GLU A 149 -25.10 -13.24 5.98
CA GLU A 149 -25.55 -12.27 4.98
C GLU A 149 -24.88 -10.93 5.24
N PRO A 150 -24.44 -10.20 4.20
CA PRO A 150 -23.89 -8.86 4.37
C PRO A 150 -24.87 -8.03 5.19
N ILE A 151 -24.47 -7.67 6.42
CA ILE A 151 -25.28 -6.80 7.26
C ILE A 151 -25.24 -5.44 6.56
N GLU A 152 -26.32 -5.07 5.87
CA GLU A 152 -26.48 -3.71 5.38
C GLU A 152 -26.69 -2.80 6.61
N PRO A 153 -25.70 -1.96 6.97
CA PRO A 153 -25.88 -1.06 8.09
C PRO A 153 -27.00 -0.06 7.77
N ASP A 154 -27.81 0.31 8.77
CA ASP A 154 -28.81 1.36 8.62
C ASP A 154 -28.11 2.70 8.32
N THR A 155 -28.11 3.08 7.04
CA THR A 155 -27.48 4.29 6.53
C THR A 155 -28.28 5.56 6.83
N ARG A 156 -29.49 5.45 7.43
CA ARG A 156 -30.29 6.62 7.80
C ARG A 156 -29.54 7.46 8.84
N GLY A 157 -29.42 8.76 8.56
CA GLY A 157 -28.72 9.70 9.42
C GLY A 157 -27.19 9.56 9.44
N VAL A 158 -26.60 8.74 8.55
CA VAL A 158 -25.16 8.65 8.37
C VAL A 158 -24.73 9.67 7.31
N ALA A 159 -23.88 10.62 7.71
CA ALA A 159 -23.35 11.66 6.84
C ALA A 159 -21.94 11.31 6.32
N THR A 160 -21.16 10.52 7.07
CA THR A 160 -19.77 10.22 6.74
C THR A 160 -19.45 8.72 6.75
N ILE A 161 -18.39 8.32 6.04
CA ILE A 161 -17.92 6.92 6.05
C ILE A 161 -17.50 6.49 7.46
N ARG A 162 -16.96 7.41 8.27
CA ARG A 162 -16.65 7.15 9.69
C ARG A 162 -17.90 6.77 10.48
N GLU A 163 -18.98 7.53 10.36
CA GLU A 163 -20.24 7.22 11.04
C GLU A 163 -20.81 5.88 10.59
N LEU A 164 -20.70 5.57 9.29
CA LEU A 164 -21.11 4.26 8.74
C LEU A 164 -20.34 3.12 9.43
N MET A 165 -19.03 3.26 9.55
CA MET A 165 -18.15 2.24 10.15
C MET A 165 -18.36 2.11 11.66
N VAL A 166 -18.65 3.22 12.37
CA VAL A 166 -19.02 3.18 13.78
C VAL A 166 -20.29 2.35 13.97
N LYS A 167 -21.33 2.59 13.16
CA LYS A 167 -22.56 1.78 13.19
C LYS A 167 -22.28 0.31 12.85
N HIS A 168 -21.50 0.04 11.80
CA HIS A 168 -21.15 -1.33 11.40
C HIS A 168 -20.45 -2.11 12.52
N ARG A 169 -19.70 -1.42 13.38
CA ARG A 169 -18.97 -1.98 14.52
C ARG A 169 -19.79 -2.15 15.79
N GLU A 170 -21.05 -1.73 15.83
CA GLU A 170 -21.93 -2.03 16.97
C GLU A 170 -22.15 -3.54 17.12
N ASN A 171 -21.98 -4.30 16.04
CA ASN A 171 -21.90 -5.75 16.10
C ASN A 171 -20.52 -6.21 16.63
N ALA A 172 -20.53 -6.93 17.75
CA ALA A 172 -19.32 -7.43 18.40
C ALA A 172 -18.44 -8.31 17.49
N THR A 173 -19.05 -9.12 16.61
CA THR A 173 -18.32 -9.98 15.66
C THR A 173 -17.58 -9.14 14.62
N CYS A 174 -18.22 -8.09 14.09
CA CYS A 174 -17.59 -7.18 13.14
C CYS A 174 -16.45 -6.38 13.81
N PHE A 175 -16.65 -5.96 15.07
CA PHE A 175 -15.67 -5.18 15.82
C PHE A 175 -14.30 -5.87 15.95
N GLU A 176 -14.26 -7.20 16.14
CA GLU A 176 -13.00 -7.94 16.37
C GLU A 176 -11.99 -7.80 15.23
N CYS A 177 -12.46 -7.83 13.98
CA CYS A 177 -11.62 -7.57 12.82
C CYS A 177 -11.47 -6.06 12.58
N HIS A 178 -12.56 -5.31 12.62
CA HIS A 178 -12.57 -3.89 12.24
C HIS A 178 -11.75 -3.00 13.17
N ARG A 179 -11.56 -3.35 14.44
CA ARG A 179 -10.65 -2.63 15.35
C ARG A 179 -9.19 -2.61 14.87
N LYS A 180 -8.80 -3.53 13.97
CA LYS A 180 -7.47 -3.57 13.32
C LYS A 180 -7.46 -2.85 11.96
N ILE A 181 -8.58 -2.93 11.25
CA ILE A 181 -8.72 -2.46 9.86
C ILE A 181 -9.01 -0.97 9.81
N ASP A 182 -10.03 -0.52 10.54
CA ASP A 182 -10.60 0.81 10.42
C ASP A 182 -9.62 1.92 10.77
N PRO A 183 -8.80 1.82 11.84
CA PRO A 183 -7.83 2.86 12.16
C PRO A 183 -6.87 3.13 10.99
N LEU A 184 -6.46 2.09 10.26
CA LEU A 184 -5.55 2.19 9.12
C LEU A 184 -6.26 2.77 7.88
N GLY A 185 -7.46 2.27 7.59
CA GLY A 185 -8.27 2.70 6.46
C GLY A 185 -8.72 4.16 6.55
N LEU A 186 -9.33 4.52 7.68
CA LEU A 186 -9.87 5.86 7.92
C LEU A 186 -8.77 6.93 8.01
N SER A 187 -7.56 6.54 8.43
CA SER A 187 -6.41 7.45 8.46
C SER A 187 -5.94 7.88 7.06
N LEU A 188 -6.32 7.14 6.00
CA LEU A 188 -6.04 7.51 4.61
C LEU A 188 -7.15 8.33 3.95
N GLU A 189 -8.20 8.69 4.67
CA GLU A 189 -9.36 9.37 4.07
C GLU A 189 -9.08 10.79 3.60
N THR A 190 -7.94 11.38 3.93
CA THR A 190 -7.42 12.61 3.30
C THR A 190 -6.94 12.40 1.87
N TYR A 191 -6.95 11.17 1.36
CA TYR A 191 -6.86 10.87 -0.07
C TYR A 191 -8.21 10.42 -0.62
N ASP A 192 -8.64 11.00 -1.73
CA ASP A 192 -9.82 10.54 -2.45
C ASP A 192 -9.58 9.21 -3.19
N PHE A 193 -10.58 8.74 -3.94
CA PHE A 193 -10.55 7.44 -4.62
C PHE A 193 -9.58 7.38 -5.80
N LEU A 194 -9.10 8.52 -6.31
CA LEU A 194 -8.01 8.61 -7.29
C LEU A 194 -6.66 8.92 -6.62
N GLY A 195 -6.62 8.92 -5.30
CA GLY A 195 -5.44 9.24 -4.51
C GLY A 195 -5.07 10.73 -4.51
N ARG A 196 -5.98 11.66 -4.83
CA ARG A 196 -5.75 13.11 -4.68
C ARG A 196 -5.96 13.53 -3.23
N TRP A 197 -5.20 14.52 -2.77
CA TRP A 197 -5.40 15.07 -1.44
C TRP A 197 -6.74 15.80 -1.32
N ARG A 198 -7.43 15.63 -0.20
CA ARG A 198 -8.66 16.34 0.17
C ARG A 198 -8.68 16.65 1.66
N GLU A 199 -9.22 17.82 2.01
CA GLU A 199 -9.40 18.23 3.41
C GLU A 199 -10.78 17.88 3.96
N ASN A 200 -11.77 17.73 3.07
CA ASN A 200 -13.17 17.47 3.42
C ASN A 200 -13.77 16.43 2.48
N TYR A 201 -14.80 15.74 2.95
CA TYR A 201 -15.72 14.97 2.13
C TYR A 201 -16.60 15.91 1.28
N SER A 202 -17.47 15.30 0.47
CA SER A 202 -18.50 16.06 -0.25
C SER A 202 -19.36 16.89 0.72
N LYS A 203 -19.93 17.99 0.23
CA LYS A 203 -20.72 18.93 1.05
C LYS A 203 -19.96 19.55 2.25
N LYS A 204 -18.61 19.59 2.20
CA LYS A 204 -17.74 20.15 3.25
C LYS A 204 -17.84 19.42 4.60
N LEU A 205 -18.20 18.14 4.59
CA LEU A 205 -18.19 17.33 5.80
C LEU A 205 -16.75 17.06 6.23
N PRO A 206 -16.43 17.16 7.53
CA PRO A 206 -15.06 17.02 8.02
C PRO A 206 -14.57 15.57 7.88
N ILE A 207 -13.26 15.42 7.64
CA ILE A 207 -12.59 14.12 7.65
C ILE A 207 -11.90 13.94 9.00
N ASP A 208 -12.32 12.95 9.77
CA ASP A 208 -11.60 12.50 10.96
C ASP A 208 -10.69 11.32 10.59
N THR A 209 -9.38 11.59 10.59
CA THR A 209 -8.32 10.61 10.31
C THR A 209 -7.74 9.98 11.58
N SER A 210 -8.37 10.17 12.75
CA SER A 210 -7.89 9.58 14.00
C SER A 210 -8.28 8.11 14.13
N GLY A 211 -7.37 7.30 14.66
CA GLY A 211 -7.59 5.88 14.90
C GLY A 211 -6.78 5.40 16.09
N LYS A 212 -7.22 4.29 16.70
CA LYS A 212 -6.49 3.63 17.78
C LYS A 212 -6.30 2.16 17.44
N MET A 213 -5.05 1.73 17.37
CA MET A 213 -4.67 0.35 17.15
C MET A 213 -4.96 -0.52 18.39
N PRO A 214 -5.06 -1.85 18.26
CA PRO A 214 -5.35 -2.74 19.38
C PRO A 214 -4.31 -2.67 20.51
N ASP A 215 -3.07 -2.35 20.19
CA ASP A 215 -1.98 -2.17 21.17
C ASP A 215 -2.04 -0.82 21.90
N GLY A 216 -3.03 0.02 21.57
CA GLY A 216 -3.23 1.33 22.16
C GLY A 216 -2.60 2.49 21.38
N THR A 217 -1.80 2.21 20.35
CA THR A 217 -1.15 3.26 19.55
C THR A 217 -2.19 4.13 18.85
N VAL A 218 -2.07 5.45 19.01
CA VAL A 218 -2.91 6.42 18.33
C VAL A 218 -2.29 6.79 16.98
N ILE A 219 -3.10 6.71 15.93
CA ILE A 219 -2.74 7.05 14.55
C ILE A 219 -3.55 8.28 14.14
N HIS A 220 -2.87 9.22 13.48
CA HIS A 220 -3.50 10.39 12.85
C HIS A 220 -2.99 10.52 11.43
N GLY A 221 -3.88 10.34 10.47
CA GLY A 221 -3.56 10.54 9.06
C GLY A 221 -2.52 9.56 8.52
N PRO A 222 -2.06 9.79 7.27
CA PRO A 222 -1.02 8.97 6.64
C PRO A 222 0.30 8.95 7.41
N ASP A 223 0.70 10.09 8.00
CA ASP A 223 1.92 10.19 8.82
C ASP A 223 1.88 9.30 10.05
N GLY A 224 0.72 9.20 10.71
CA GLY A 224 0.54 8.31 11.85
C GLY A 224 0.77 6.85 11.46
N ILE A 225 0.28 6.44 10.28
CA ILE A 225 0.49 5.08 9.77
C ILE A 225 1.98 4.85 9.48
N ARG A 226 2.65 5.80 8.81
CA ARG A 226 4.09 5.72 8.52
C ARG A 226 4.91 5.55 9.80
N LYS A 227 4.63 6.34 10.84
CA LYS A 227 5.27 6.21 12.14
C LYS A 227 4.99 4.86 12.81
N TYR A 228 3.73 4.40 12.76
CA TYR A 228 3.33 3.11 13.32
C TYR A 228 4.08 1.94 12.65
N LEU A 229 4.15 1.94 11.31
CA LEU A 229 4.88 0.92 10.54
C LEU A 229 6.40 1.05 10.72
N GLY A 230 6.93 2.27 10.77
CA GLY A 230 8.37 2.53 10.94
C GLY A 230 8.93 2.07 12.29
N GLN A 231 8.07 1.92 13.31
CA GLN A 231 8.43 1.32 14.59
C GLN A 231 8.46 -0.22 14.56
N ARG A 232 8.10 -0.83 13.43
CA ARG A 232 7.98 -2.29 13.25
C ARG A 232 8.78 -2.78 12.03
N PRO A 233 10.08 -2.40 11.92
CA PRO A 233 10.87 -2.72 10.73
C PRO A 233 10.99 -4.23 10.50
N ASP A 234 11.20 -5.02 11.57
CA ASP A 234 11.32 -6.48 11.47
C ASP A 234 10.01 -7.15 11.04
N GLN A 235 8.87 -6.64 11.51
CA GLN A 235 7.56 -7.16 11.09
C GLN A 235 7.33 -6.90 9.60
N PHE A 236 7.66 -5.70 9.12
CA PHE A 236 7.53 -5.40 7.70
C PHE A 236 8.53 -6.20 6.85
N ALA A 237 9.77 -6.34 7.32
CA ALA A 237 10.77 -7.17 6.68
C ALA A 237 10.34 -8.64 6.59
N HIS A 238 9.76 -9.19 7.67
CA HIS A 238 9.19 -10.53 7.68
C HIS A 238 8.04 -10.66 6.67
N CYS A 239 7.07 -9.74 6.69
CA CYS A 239 5.98 -9.71 5.72
C CYS A 239 6.51 -9.69 4.27
N LEU A 240 7.45 -8.81 3.96
CA LEU A 240 8.01 -8.71 2.60
C LEU A 240 8.80 -9.98 2.21
N THR A 241 9.54 -10.56 3.15
CA THR A 241 10.27 -11.83 2.96
C THR A 241 9.29 -12.95 2.60
N GLU A 242 8.18 -13.09 3.34
CA GLU A 242 7.14 -14.06 3.02
C GLU A 242 6.55 -13.86 1.60
N LYS A 243 6.24 -12.62 1.22
CA LYS A 243 5.72 -12.33 -0.14
C LYS A 243 6.74 -12.72 -1.20
N LEU A 244 8.02 -12.44 -0.96
CA LEU A 244 9.09 -12.77 -1.88
C LEU A 244 9.32 -14.28 -1.97
N PHE A 245 9.25 -15.01 -0.86
CA PHE A 245 9.29 -16.48 -0.84
C PHE A 245 8.16 -17.08 -1.69
N VAL A 246 6.91 -16.65 -1.46
CA VAL A 246 5.77 -17.14 -2.25
C VAL A 246 5.99 -16.91 -3.74
N TYR A 247 6.48 -15.73 -4.11
CA TYR A 247 6.78 -15.39 -5.49
C TYR A 247 7.92 -16.24 -6.07
N ALA A 248 9.07 -16.31 -5.39
CA ALA A 248 10.27 -16.98 -5.86
C ALA A 248 10.09 -18.51 -5.98
N LEU A 249 9.44 -19.10 -4.98
CA LEU A 249 9.18 -20.55 -4.93
C LEU A 249 7.99 -20.95 -5.80
N GLY A 250 7.04 -20.04 -6.06
CA GLY A 250 5.83 -20.34 -6.84
C GLY A 250 4.84 -21.25 -6.09
N ARG A 251 4.96 -21.33 -4.77
CA ARG A 251 4.09 -22.10 -3.87
C ARG A 251 3.80 -21.32 -2.59
N ARG A 252 2.82 -21.79 -1.82
CA ARG A 252 2.58 -21.27 -0.47
C ARG A 252 3.75 -21.64 0.45
N ILE A 253 3.95 -20.80 1.47
CA ILE A 253 4.90 -21.04 2.56
C ILE A 253 4.46 -22.30 3.32
N SER A 254 5.39 -23.20 3.57
CA SER A 254 5.23 -24.38 4.42
C SER A 254 5.90 -24.17 5.76
N PHE A 255 5.64 -25.08 6.71
CA PHE A 255 6.29 -25.05 8.02
C PHE A 255 7.82 -25.10 7.92
N THR A 256 8.35 -25.82 6.94
CA THR A 256 9.80 -25.97 6.70
C THR A 256 10.50 -24.70 6.25
N ASP A 257 9.78 -23.71 5.72
CA ASP A 257 10.40 -22.45 5.25
C ASP A 257 10.62 -21.44 6.38
N ARG A 258 10.02 -21.66 7.56
CA ARG A 258 9.98 -20.68 8.65
C ARG A 258 11.36 -20.36 9.19
N ASP A 259 12.17 -21.38 9.43
CA ASP A 259 13.52 -21.20 9.98
C ASP A 259 14.41 -20.40 9.01
N ASP A 260 14.25 -20.58 7.69
CA ASP A 260 14.93 -19.78 6.68
C ASP A 260 14.44 -18.34 6.65
N ILE A 261 13.13 -18.12 6.72
CA ILE A 261 12.54 -16.76 6.77
C ILE A 261 13.05 -16.02 8.01
N ASP A 262 12.96 -16.65 9.19
CA ASP A 262 13.41 -16.05 10.45
C ASP A 262 14.90 -15.73 10.42
N ARG A 263 15.73 -16.63 9.89
CA ARG A 263 17.17 -16.41 9.69
C ARG A 263 17.43 -15.22 8.78
N ILE A 264 16.75 -15.14 7.62
CA ILE A 264 16.93 -14.04 6.67
C ILE A 264 16.54 -12.70 7.32
N VAL A 265 15.38 -12.65 7.97
CA VAL A 265 14.90 -11.43 8.66
C VAL A 265 15.87 -10.98 9.74
N ALA A 266 16.46 -11.91 10.50
CA ALA A 266 17.45 -11.60 11.54
C ALA A 266 18.77 -11.03 10.99
N GLU A 267 19.12 -11.31 9.73
CA GLU A 267 20.32 -10.75 9.09
C GLU A 267 20.10 -9.34 8.52
N LEU A 268 18.88 -9.00 8.09
CA LEU A 268 18.59 -7.72 7.42
C LEU A 268 19.01 -6.46 8.20
N PRO A 269 18.87 -6.37 9.54
CA PRO A 269 19.33 -5.20 10.29
C PRO A 269 20.84 -4.94 10.13
N LYS A 270 21.66 -5.99 9.92
CA LYS A 270 23.11 -5.86 9.68
C LYS A 270 23.44 -5.26 8.32
N HIS A 271 22.45 -5.18 7.44
CA HIS A 271 22.54 -4.70 6.07
C HIS A 271 21.58 -3.52 5.81
N ASP A 272 21.24 -2.76 6.84
CA ASP A 272 20.35 -1.59 6.78
C ASP A 272 18.96 -1.90 6.16
N TYR A 273 18.51 -3.14 6.30
CA TYR A 273 17.30 -3.67 5.67
C TYR A 273 17.29 -3.52 4.13
N GLY A 274 18.45 -3.65 3.47
CA GLY A 274 18.58 -3.49 2.02
C GLY A 274 17.71 -4.47 1.21
N LEU A 275 16.93 -3.96 0.26
CA LEU A 275 16.05 -4.79 -0.57
C LEU A 275 16.81 -5.78 -1.47
N ARG A 276 17.95 -5.36 -2.02
CA ARG A 276 18.79 -6.25 -2.85
C ARG A 276 19.40 -7.35 -1.99
N GLU A 277 19.78 -7.03 -0.76
CA GLU A 277 20.26 -8.02 0.20
C GLU A 277 19.17 -9.06 0.49
N LEU A 278 17.94 -8.63 0.77
CA LEU A 278 16.80 -9.55 0.93
C LEU A 278 16.66 -10.48 -0.29
N VAL A 279 16.69 -9.94 -1.51
CA VAL A 279 16.59 -10.76 -2.73
C VAL A 279 17.72 -11.78 -2.83
N HIS A 280 18.96 -11.40 -2.53
CA HIS A 280 20.09 -12.33 -2.53
C HIS A 280 19.95 -13.43 -1.48
N GLN A 281 19.53 -13.08 -0.26
CA GLN A 281 19.33 -14.03 0.84
C GLN A 281 18.24 -15.06 0.52
N VAL A 282 17.13 -14.64 -0.11
CA VAL A 282 16.08 -15.57 -0.57
C VAL A 282 16.62 -16.50 -1.65
N ILE A 283 17.36 -15.98 -2.64
CA ILE A 283 17.92 -16.80 -3.72
C ILE A 283 18.97 -17.78 -3.20
N ALA A 284 19.73 -17.42 -2.16
CA ALA A 284 20.73 -18.27 -1.53
C ALA A 284 20.15 -19.27 -0.51
N SER A 285 18.84 -19.23 -0.24
CA SER A 285 18.20 -20.11 0.73
C SER A 285 18.04 -21.55 0.21
N GLU A 286 18.06 -22.52 1.12
CA GLU A 286 17.86 -23.93 0.76
C GLU A 286 16.53 -24.17 0.02
N PRO A 287 15.38 -23.61 0.45
CA PRO A 287 14.11 -23.77 -0.25
C PRO A 287 14.11 -23.33 -1.72
N PHE A 288 14.93 -22.32 -2.06
CA PHE A 288 15.06 -21.86 -3.45
C PHE A 288 15.84 -22.85 -4.31
N HIS A 289 16.88 -23.47 -3.76
CA HIS A 289 17.72 -24.43 -4.46
C HIS A 289 17.11 -25.83 -4.54
N SER A 290 16.15 -26.16 -3.66
CA SER A 290 15.44 -27.44 -3.64
C SER A 290 14.16 -27.45 -4.51
N LYS A 291 13.95 -26.43 -5.36
CA LYS A 291 12.76 -26.26 -6.21
C LYS A 291 12.72 -27.21 -7.40
#